data_AF-A0A9D8B808-F1
#
_entry.id   AF-A0A9D8B808-F1
#
_cell.length_a   1.000
_cell.length_b   1.000
_cell.length_c   1.000
_cell.angle_alpha   90.00
_cell.angle_beta   90.00
_cell.angle_gamma   90.00
#
_symmetry.space_group_name_H-M   'P 1'
#
loop_
_entity.id
_entity.type
_entity.pdbx_description
1 polymer ?
#
loop_
_entity_poly.entity_id
_entity_poly.type
_entity_poly.pdbx_seq_one_letter_code
_entity_poly.pdbx_strand_id
1 'polypeptide(L)'
;MPQPIQLLLIEDNRDAAFLIRKLLEEIKPGAFHITHVERLAAGFKHVSAQPVDAILLDLSLPDSTGLETLTRVRAHQPSAPIIVMTSLDDETIALEAVRQGAQDYLIKGRSDGELIARAIRYAIERTRAEETLRVSEERFRSILDNIEDGYYEVDTAGNFTFFNPALVRMLGRPANELMGMNNRVYMTPEAAKAVFQTFNRVFRTGIPEQSFDWEWIRPDGAHRFAEVSVSLLKAVDGSVQGFRGIIRDITERKRVEEALRHSRDLLNQTQRLAKIGGWEWDVVEQTMTWTDETYRIHGFSPGEVAAGSPEHIERSLACYDPDDRPVIKAAFQRCAEEGQPYDMAFPLTTVDGRRIWIQTVAYPVKHNNRIVAVIGNIVDITERKRAEESLRVLSARQESLLGAIPDIVMDSSLD
;
A
#
# COMPACT_ATOMS: atom_id res chain seq x y z
N MET A 1 29.26 -26.45 -19.19
CA MET A 1 30.02 -25.76 -20.26
C MET A 1 29.16 -24.62 -20.78
N PRO A 2 29.71 -23.45 -21.16
CA PRO A 2 28.91 -22.39 -21.77
C PRO A 2 28.24 -22.94 -23.05
N GLN A 3 27.01 -22.48 -23.34
CA GLN A 3 26.31 -22.86 -24.57
C GLN A 3 27.10 -22.41 -25.81
N PRO A 4 27.08 -23.19 -26.90
CA PRO A 4 27.69 -22.81 -28.16
C PRO A 4 27.01 -21.58 -28.76
N ILE A 5 27.81 -20.61 -29.24
CA ILE A 5 27.33 -19.40 -29.92
C ILE A 5 26.66 -19.81 -31.24
N GLN A 6 25.38 -19.49 -31.41
CA GLN A 6 24.63 -19.73 -32.65
C GLN A 6 24.99 -18.65 -33.68
N LEU A 7 25.86 -18.97 -34.62
CA LEU A 7 26.38 -18.02 -35.61
C LEU A 7 25.74 -18.26 -36.97
N LEU A 8 25.10 -17.24 -37.54
CA LEU A 8 24.67 -17.26 -38.93
C LEU A 8 25.74 -16.64 -39.81
N LEU A 9 26.28 -17.41 -40.74
CA LEU A 9 27.22 -16.96 -41.76
C LEU A 9 26.49 -16.83 -43.10
N ILE A 10 26.35 -15.62 -43.60
CA ILE A 10 25.76 -15.32 -44.91
C ILE A 10 26.90 -14.97 -45.87
N GLU A 11 27.29 -15.94 -46.69
CA GLU A 11 28.48 -15.87 -47.57
C GLU A 11 28.22 -16.75 -48.80
N ASP A 12 28.34 -16.21 -50.01
CA ASP A 12 28.09 -16.98 -51.24
C ASP A 12 29.29 -17.85 -51.63
N ASN A 13 30.51 -17.42 -51.27
CA ASN A 13 31.73 -18.16 -51.52
C ASN A 13 31.89 -19.33 -50.53
N ARG A 14 31.64 -20.55 -51.03
CA ARG A 14 31.76 -21.79 -50.25
C ARG A 14 33.14 -22.03 -49.66
N ASP A 15 34.21 -21.64 -50.35
CA ASP A 15 35.57 -21.84 -49.87
C ASP A 15 35.88 -20.90 -48.70
N ALA A 16 35.44 -19.64 -48.81
CA ALA A 16 35.55 -18.67 -47.72
C ALA A 16 34.74 -19.11 -46.50
N ALA A 17 33.51 -19.58 -46.70
CA ALA A 17 32.67 -20.08 -45.63
C ALA A 17 33.25 -21.33 -44.95
N PHE A 18 33.81 -22.26 -45.74
CA PHE A 18 34.50 -23.44 -45.23
C PHE A 18 35.73 -23.06 -44.40
N LEU A 19 36.53 -22.10 -44.86
CA LEU A 19 37.70 -21.62 -44.14
C LEU A 19 37.32 -21.00 -42.79
N ILE A 20 36.32 -20.10 -42.75
CA ILE A 20 35.85 -19.48 -41.50
C ILE A 20 35.38 -20.55 -40.51
N ARG A 21 34.63 -21.54 -40.99
CA ARG A 21 34.17 -22.66 -40.15
C ARG A 21 35.35 -23.42 -39.55
N LYS A 22 36.35 -23.75 -40.37
CA LYS A 22 37.54 -24.48 -39.91
C LYS A 22 38.36 -23.68 -38.89
N LEU A 23 38.59 -22.40 -39.17
CA LEU A 23 39.33 -21.49 -38.28
C LEU A 23 38.66 -21.35 -36.90
N LEU A 24 37.33 -21.25 -36.86
CA LEU A 24 36.60 -21.15 -35.59
C LEU A 24 36.57 -22.48 -34.82
N GLU A 25 36.51 -23.62 -35.52
CA GLU A 25 36.55 -24.95 -34.90
C GLU A 25 37.91 -25.26 -34.28
N GLU A 26 39.01 -24.83 -34.91
CA GLU A 26 40.39 -25.03 -34.43
C GLU A 26 40.67 -24.29 -33.10
N ILE A 27 40.00 -23.18 -32.83
CA ILE A 27 40.19 -22.40 -31.59
C ILE A 27 39.63 -23.14 -30.38
N LYS A 28 38.38 -23.59 -30.50
CA LYS A 28 37.69 -24.30 -29.43
C LYS A 28 36.54 -25.12 -30.03
N PRO A 29 36.74 -26.44 -30.18
CA PRO A 29 35.72 -27.31 -30.72
C PRO A 29 34.39 -27.18 -29.97
N GLY A 30 33.30 -27.02 -30.71
CA GLY A 30 31.97 -26.85 -30.15
C GLY A 30 31.69 -25.51 -29.45
N ALA A 31 32.55 -24.49 -29.58
CA ALA A 31 32.25 -23.13 -29.07
C ALA A 31 31.29 -22.35 -29.98
N PHE A 32 31.26 -22.66 -31.27
CA PHE A 32 30.42 -22.01 -32.28
C PHE A 32 29.59 -23.07 -33.01
N HIS A 33 28.28 -22.84 -33.11
CA HIS A 33 27.41 -23.58 -34.00
C HIS A 33 27.11 -22.70 -35.22
N ILE A 34 27.79 -22.99 -36.34
CA ILE A 34 27.74 -22.14 -37.53
C ILE A 34 26.74 -22.68 -38.52
N THR A 35 25.69 -21.91 -38.80
CA THR A 35 24.78 -22.13 -39.93
C THR A 35 25.23 -21.27 -41.09
N HIS A 36 25.51 -21.89 -42.24
CA HIS A 36 25.95 -21.18 -43.45
C HIS A 36 24.84 -21.13 -44.49
N VAL A 37 24.64 -19.97 -45.09
CA VAL A 37 23.71 -19.74 -46.20
C VAL A 37 24.37 -18.88 -47.28
N GLU A 38 24.05 -19.14 -48.55
CA GLU A 38 24.68 -18.49 -49.71
C GLU A 38 23.91 -17.26 -50.23
N ARG A 39 22.72 -17.00 -49.70
CA ARG A 39 21.81 -15.94 -50.15
C ARG A 39 21.18 -15.23 -48.96
N LEU A 40 20.97 -13.93 -49.08
CA LEU A 40 20.34 -13.11 -48.05
C LEU A 40 18.93 -13.61 -47.73
N ALA A 41 18.14 -13.96 -48.76
CA ALA A 41 16.78 -14.49 -48.59
C ALA A 41 16.75 -15.78 -47.75
N ALA A 42 17.77 -16.65 -47.88
CA ALA A 42 17.89 -17.85 -47.07
C ALA A 42 18.28 -17.52 -45.62
N GLY A 43 19.11 -16.49 -45.42
CA GLY A 43 19.42 -15.94 -44.09
C GLY A 43 18.16 -15.46 -43.37
N PHE A 44 17.31 -14.68 -44.02
CA PHE A 44 16.04 -14.25 -43.43
C PHE A 44 15.14 -15.41 -43.04
N LYS A 45 14.99 -16.40 -43.92
CA LYS A 45 14.23 -17.61 -43.59
C LYS A 45 14.79 -18.33 -42.36
N HIS A 46 16.10 -18.37 -42.20
CA HIS A 46 16.74 -18.98 -41.04
C HIS A 46 16.47 -18.21 -39.74
N VAL A 47 16.71 -16.89 -39.71
CA VAL A 47 16.54 -16.13 -38.46
C VAL A 47 15.06 -16.02 -38.05
N SER A 48 14.11 -16.12 -39.00
CA SER A 48 12.69 -16.26 -38.66
C SER A 48 12.33 -17.63 -38.06
N ALA A 49 13.13 -18.67 -38.29
CA ALA A 49 12.86 -20.02 -37.81
C ALA A 49 13.65 -20.38 -36.54
N GLN A 50 14.86 -19.85 -36.38
CA GLN A 50 15.76 -20.16 -35.27
C GLN A 50 16.50 -18.90 -34.79
N PRO A 51 16.63 -18.70 -33.46
CA PRO A 51 17.37 -17.56 -32.92
C PRO A 51 18.87 -17.71 -33.17
N VAL A 52 19.54 -16.58 -33.40
CA VAL A 52 20.99 -16.49 -33.63
C VAL A 52 21.60 -15.53 -32.62
N ASP A 53 22.83 -15.82 -32.17
CA ASP A 53 23.59 -14.96 -31.27
C ASP A 53 24.34 -13.86 -32.03
N ALA A 54 24.76 -14.12 -33.27
CA ALA A 54 25.44 -13.15 -34.13
C ALA A 54 25.32 -13.51 -35.62
N ILE A 55 25.52 -12.52 -36.47
CA ILE A 55 25.51 -12.66 -37.93
C ILE A 55 26.87 -12.22 -38.49
N LEU A 56 27.57 -13.11 -39.19
CA LEU A 56 28.66 -12.75 -40.09
C LEU A 56 28.07 -12.52 -41.47
N LEU A 57 28.20 -11.30 -41.99
CA LEU A 57 27.53 -10.86 -43.21
C LEU A 57 28.55 -10.48 -44.28
N ASP A 58 28.57 -11.21 -45.38
CA ASP A 58 29.19 -10.71 -46.60
C ASP A 58 28.31 -9.67 -47.29
N LEU A 59 28.94 -8.63 -47.87
CA LEU A 59 28.24 -7.59 -48.62
C LEU A 59 28.11 -7.90 -50.11
N SER A 60 28.73 -8.96 -50.62
CA SER A 60 28.75 -9.29 -52.06
C SER A 60 27.90 -10.53 -52.37
N LEU A 61 26.63 -10.54 -51.96
CA LEU A 61 25.75 -11.69 -52.14
C LEU A 61 25.05 -11.68 -53.52
N PRO A 62 24.72 -12.84 -54.10
CA PRO A 62 24.04 -12.96 -55.39
C PRO A 62 22.69 -12.23 -55.47
N ASP A 63 22.00 -12.07 -54.34
CA ASP A 63 20.66 -11.48 -54.23
C ASP A 63 20.64 -10.12 -53.50
N SER A 64 21.79 -9.62 -53.03
CA SER A 64 21.92 -8.29 -52.39
C SER A 64 23.38 -7.85 -52.33
N THR A 65 23.66 -6.59 -52.68
CA THR A 65 25.05 -6.09 -52.73
C THR A 65 25.24 -4.79 -51.95
N GLY A 66 26.45 -4.60 -51.43
CA GLY A 66 26.88 -3.41 -50.72
C GLY A 66 26.15 -3.18 -49.39
N LEU A 67 26.16 -1.92 -48.93
CA LEU A 67 25.59 -1.51 -47.64
C LEU A 67 24.06 -1.67 -47.55
N GLU A 68 23.38 -1.77 -48.70
CA GLU A 68 21.95 -2.09 -48.73
C GLU A 68 21.67 -3.45 -48.06
N THR A 69 22.58 -4.41 -48.23
CA THR A 69 22.49 -5.73 -47.59
C THR A 69 22.46 -5.57 -46.06
N LEU A 70 23.37 -4.78 -45.49
CA LEU A 70 23.41 -4.51 -44.04
C LEU A 70 22.11 -3.84 -43.56
N THR A 71 21.63 -2.84 -44.30
CA THR A 71 20.38 -2.12 -43.98
C THR A 71 19.19 -3.07 -43.94
N ARG A 72 19.09 -3.98 -44.93
CA ARG A 72 18.04 -5.00 -44.99
C ARG A 72 18.12 -5.99 -43.84
N VAL A 73 19.32 -6.44 -43.45
CA VAL A 73 19.50 -7.34 -42.30
C VAL A 73 19.12 -6.64 -40.99
N ARG A 74 19.58 -5.41 -40.77
CA ARG A 74 19.25 -4.64 -39.57
C ARG A 74 17.73 -4.40 -39.43
N ALA A 75 17.03 -4.16 -40.53
CA ALA A 75 15.57 -3.98 -40.51
C ALA A 75 14.83 -5.26 -40.09
N HIS A 76 15.32 -6.44 -40.49
CA HIS A 76 14.72 -7.74 -40.12
C HIS A 76 15.22 -8.28 -38.78
N GLN A 77 16.41 -7.88 -38.35
CA GLN A 77 17.05 -8.29 -37.09
C GLN A 77 17.66 -7.09 -36.37
N PRO A 78 16.82 -6.25 -35.71
CA PRO A 78 17.31 -5.03 -35.06
C PRO A 78 18.32 -5.31 -33.94
N SER A 79 18.07 -6.37 -33.16
CA SER A 79 18.80 -6.67 -31.92
C SER A 79 19.97 -7.64 -32.08
N ALA A 80 20.14 -8.28 -33.24
CA ALA A 80 21.26 -9.21 -33.46
C ALA A 80 22.54 -8.44 -33.81
N PRO A 81 23.70 -8.77 -33.22
CA PRO A 81 24.97 -8.19 -33.64
C PRO A 81 25.33 -8.67 -35.06
N ILE A 82 25.69 -7.73 -35.93
CA ILE A 82 26.09 -7.95 -37.31
C ILE A 82 27.55 -7.53 -37.45
N ILE A 83 28.37 -8.46 -37.91
CA ILE A 83 29.78 -8.23 -38.22
C ILE A 83 29.93 -8.40 -39.72
N VAL A 84 30.45 -7.37 -40.37
CA VAL A 84 30.53 -7.32 -41.83
C VAL A 84 31.86 -7.89 -42.31
N MET A 85 31.81 -8.83 -43.25
CA MET A 85 32.97 -9.38 -43.93
C MET A 85 33.20 -8.59 -45.23
N THR A 86 34.32 -7.88 -45.33
CA THR A 86 34.67 -7.04 -46.49
C THR A 86 35.86 -7.60 -47.27
N SER A 87 35.98 -7.25 -48.55
CA SER A 87 37.12 -7.61 -49.39
C SER A 87 38.37 -6.79 -48.99
N LEU A 88 39.56 -7.21 -49.46
CA LEU A 88 40.85 -6.57 -49.11
C LEU A 88 41.00 -5.12 -49.59
N ASP A 89 40.20 -4.70 -50.57
CA ASP A 89 40.35 -3.41 -51.24
C ASP A 89 39.28 -2.37 -50.81
N ASP A 90 38.42 -2.71 -49.84
CA ASP A 90 37.19 -1.97 -49.53
C ASP A 90 37.14 -1.39 -48.09
N GLU A 91 38.24 -0.83 -47.57
CA GLU A 91 38.27 -0.20 -46.23
C GLU A 91 37.23 0.93 -46.07
N THR A 92 36.89 1.62 -47.16
CA THR A 92 35.86 2.68 -47.14
C THR A 92 34.46 2.08 -46.88
N ILE A 93 34.17 0.91 -47.46
CA ILE A 93 32.89 0.22 -47.27
C ILE A 93 32.81 -0.34 -45.83
N ALA A 94 33.92 -0.85 -45.30
CA ALA A 94 34.02 -1.30 -43.92
C ALA A 94 33.67 -0.20 -42.90
N LEU A 95 34.26 0.99 -43.06
CA LEU A 95 34.00 2.10 -42.14
C LEU A 95 32.54 2.59 -42.23
N GLU A 96 31.99 2.63 -43.45
CA GLU A 96 30.61 3.04 -43.66
C GLU A 96 29.60 1.99 -43.15
N ALA A 97 29.96 0.70 -43.19
CA ALA A 97 29.15 -0.36 -42.58
C ALA A 97 28.99 -0.16 -41.06
N VAL A 98 30.07 0.21 -40.35
CA VAL A 98 30.00 0.52 -38.91
C VAL A 98 29.13 1.75 -38.67
N ARG A 99 29.24 2.79 -39.50
CA ARG A 99 28.37 3.98 -39.42
C ARG A 99 26.89 3.66 -39.63
N GLN A 100 26.58 2.68 -40.48
CA GLN A 100 25.22 2.18 -40.71
C GLN A 100 24.77 1.12 -39.69
N GLY A 101 25.54 0.91 -38.63
CA GLY A 101 25.14 0.13 -37.47
C GLY A 101 25.64 -1.31 -37.47
N ALA A 102 26.62 -1.69 -38.28
CA ALA A 102 27.39 -2.92 -38.02
C ALA A 102 28.18 -2.76 -36.70
N GLN A 103 28.26 -3.83 -35.91
CA GLN A 103 28.97 -3.82 -34.64
C GLN A 103 30.49 -3.86 -34.82
N ASP A 104 30.95 -4.52 -35.88
CA ASP A 104 32.35 -4.61 -36.25
C ASP A 104 32.47 -4.98 -37.75
N TYR A 105 33.69 -4.96 -38.27
CA TYR A 105 34.00 -5.50 -39.59
C TYR A 105 35.27 -6.35 -39.58
N LEU A 106 35.36 -7.27 -40.53
CA LEU A 106 36.49 -8.18 -40.73
C LEU A 106 36.89 -8.16 -42.20
N ILE A 107 38.20 -8.23 -42.45
CA ILE A 107 38.76 -8.21 -43.82
C ILE A 107 39.07 -9.65 -44.24
N LYS A 108 38.40 -10.12 -45.30
CA LYS A 108 38.59 -11.46 -45.85
C LYS A 108 40.07 -11.68 -46.22
N GLY A 109 40.63 -12.82 -45.86
CA GLY A 109 42.02 -13.19 -46.19
C GLY A 109 43.12 -12.58 -45.31
N ARG A 110 42.80 -11.63 -44.40
CA ARG A 110 43.73 -11.12 -43.38
C ARG A 110 43.30 -11.41 -41.94
N SER A 111 42.06 -11.82 -41.72
CA SER A 111 41.56 -12.23 -40.41
C SER A 111 41.92 -13.69 -40.11
N ASP A 112 42.68 -13.92 -39.04
CA ASP A 112 42.83 -15.26 -38.47
C ASP A 112 41.60 -15.66 -37.65
N GLY A 113 41.52 -16.92 -37.25
CA GLY A 113 40.40 -17.39 -36.44
C GLY A 113 40.26 -16.62 -35.13
N GLU A 114 41.38 -16.24 -34.48
CA GLU A 114 41.34 -15.58 -33.17
C GLU A 114 40.69 -14.22 -33.26
N LEU A 115 40.99 -13.46 -34.31
CA LEU A 115 40.39 -12.16 -34.60
C LEU A 115 38.88 -12.31 -34.87
N ILE A 116 38.48 -13.27 -35.70
CA ILE A 116 37.05 -13.53 -36.00
C ILE A 116 36.31 -13.88 -34.70
N ALA A 117 36.86 -14.81 -33.92
CA ALA A 117 36.25 -15.26 -32.67
C ALA A 117 36.17 -14.13 -31.63
N ARG A 118 37.17 -13.24 -31.58
CA ARG A 118 37.19 -12.07 -30.71
C ARG A 118 36.14 -11.04 -31.13
N ALA A 119 36.04 -10.72 -32.41
CA ALA A 119 35.04 -9.78 -32.94
C ALA A 119 33.61 -10.27 -32.64
N ILE A 120 33.34 -11.57 -32.85
CA ILE A 120 32.05 -12.18 -32.51
C ILE A 120 31.73 -12.04 -31.02
N ARG A 121 32.65 -12.43 -30.14
CA ARG A 121 32.42 -12.34 -28.69
C ARG A 121 32.21 -10.89 -28.25
N TYR A 122 33.04 -9.96 -28.73
CA TYR A 122 32.94 -8.55 -28.38
C TYR A 122 31.61 -7.93 -28.83
N ALA A 123 31.16 -8.22 -30.06
CA ALA A 123 29.89 -7.72 -30.58
C ALA A 123 28.69 -8.26 -29.78
N ILE A 124 28.72 -9.54 -29.39
CA ILE A 124 27.70 -10.16 -28.53
C ILE A 124 27.68 -9.51 -27.14
N GLU A 125 28.84 -9.42 -26.48
CA GLU A 125 28.95 -8.86 -25.13
C GLU A 125 28.48 -7.41 -25.09
N ARG A 126 28.88 -6.60 -26.07
CA ARG A 126 28.47 -5.20 -26.19
C ARG A 126 26.95 -5.07 -26.34
N THR A 127 26.35 -5.81 -27.26
CA THR A 127 24.90 -5.76 -27.52
C THR A 127 24.12 -6.22 -26.29
N ARG A 128 24.58 -7.26 -25.59
CA ARG A 128 23.95 -7.73 -24.34
C ARG A 128 24.05 -6.71 -23.21
N ALA A 129 25.18 -6.00 -23.09
CA ALA A 129 25.37 -4.96 -22.08
C ALA A 129 24.44 -3.76 -22.34
N GLU A 130 24.37 -3.30 -23.59
CA GLU A 130 23.48 -2.20 -24.00
C GLU A 130 22.00 -2.57 -23.78
N GLU A 131 21.58 -3.78 -24.15
CA GLU A 131 20.20 -4.25 -23.95
C GLU A 131 19.86 -4.43 -22.46
N THR A 132 20.79 -4.96 -21.67
CA THR A 132 20.59 -5.09 -20.22
C THR A 132 20.41 -3.72 -19.57
N LEU A 133 21.23 -2.74 -19.96
CA LEU A 133 21.10 -1.36 -19.51
C LEU A 133 19.73 -0.80 -19.90
N ARG A 134 19.35 -0.90 -21.17
CA ARG A 134 18.06 -0.42 -21.69
C ARG A 134 16.87 -1.01 -20.94
N VAL A 135 16.83 -2.34 -20.77
CA VAL A 135 15.76 -3.04 -20.04
C VAL A 135 15.74 -2.61 -18.57
N SER A 136 16.90 -2.41 -17.96
CA SER A 136 16.99 -1.95 -16.56
C SER A 136 16.47 -0.52 -16.39
N GLU A 137 16.79 0.38 -17.33
CA GLU A 137 16.33 1.77 -17.34
C GLU A 137 14.82 1.85 -17.58
N GLU A 138 14.29 1.07 -18.53
CA GLU A 138 12.85 1.00 -18.80
C GLU A 138 12.09 0.44 -17.61
N ARG A 139 12.62 -0.61 -16.96
CA ARG A 139 12.04 -1.17 -15.75
C ARG A 139 12.03 -0.14 -14.61
N PHE A 140 13.13 0.57 -14.41
CA PHE A 140 13.23 1.61 -13.38
C PHE A 140 12.24 2.75 -13.64
N ARG A 141 12.18 3.25 -14.88
CA ARG A 141 11.23 4.30 -15.29
C ARG A 141 9.78 3.86 -15.08
N SER A 142 9.45 2.64 -15.50
CA SER A 142 8.11 2.07 -15.33
C SER A 142 7.70 1.96 -13.85
N ILE A 143 8.61 1.56 -12.97
CA ILE A 143 8.34 1.53 -11.52
C ILE A 143 8.07 2.95 -11.02
N LEU A 144 8.94 3.91 -11.31
CA LEU A 144 8.78 5.28 -10.82
C LEU A 144 7.52 5.98 -11.34
N ASP A 145 7.13 5.71 -12.59
CA ASP A 145 5.95 6.35 -13.20
C ASP A 145 4.63 5.82 -12.62
N ASN A 146 4.62 4.55 -12.19
CA ASN A 146 3.41 3.86 -11.73
C ASN A 146 3.26 3.78 -10.20
N ILE A 147 4.31 4.04 -9.41
CA ILE A 147 4.15 4.10 -7.95
C ILE A 147 3.26 5.29 -7.56
N GLU A 148 2.46 5.10 -6.52
CA GLU A 148 1.64 6.17 -5.95
C GLU A 148 2.43 7.08 -5.02
N ASP A 149 3.52 6.57 -4.42
CA ASP A 149 4.42 7.34 -3.58
C ASP A 149 5.29 8.29 -4.43
N GLY A 150 5.53 9.50 -3.92
CA GLY A 150 6.39 10.50 -4.53
C GLY A 150 7.87 10.16 -4.33
N TYR A 151 8.60 9.89 -5.40
CA TYR A 151 10.06 9.82 -5.38
C TYR A 151 10.64 11.20 -5.69
N TYR A 152 11.68 11.59 -4.95
CA TYR A 152 12.37 12.86 -5.14
C TYR A 152 13.87 12.75 -4.96
N GLU A 153 14.58 13.62 -5.65
CA GLU A 153 15.99 13.95 -5.44
C GLU A 153 16.15 15.46 -5.41
N VAL A 154 16.99 15.92 -4.49
CA VAL A 154 17.31 17.34 -4.31
C VAL A 154 18.82 17.50 -4.15
N ASP A 155 19.34 18.67 -4.54
CA ASP A 155 20.72 19.06 -4.25
C ASP A 155 20.96 19.28 -2.73
N THR A 156 22.20 19.60 -2.36
CA THR A 156 22.56 19.87 -0.96
C THR A 156 21.88 21.09 -0.35
N ALA A 157 21.34 22.00 -1.18
CA ALA A 157 20.55 23.16 -0.75
C ALA A 157 19.04 22.84 -0.63
N GLY A 158 18.60 21.67 -1.10
CA GLY A 158 17.21 21.24 -1.07
C GLY A 158 16.40 21.63 -2.31
N ASN A 159 17.04 21.97 -3.43
CA ASN A 159 16.37 22.24 -4.70
C ASN A 159 16.15 20.94 -5.47
N PHE A 160 14.96 20.72 -6.03
CA PHE A 160 14.67 19.50 -6.78
C PHE A 160 15.53 19.35 -8.03
N THR A 161 16.17 18.19 -8.15
CA THR A 161 16.97 17.79 -9.31
C THR A 161 16.31 16.66 -10.10
N PHE A 162 15.46 15.87 -9.45
CA PHE A 162 14.68 14.80 -10.08
C PHE A 162 13.45 14.46 -9.21
N PHE A 163 12.38 13.99 -9.84
CA PHE A 163 11.19 13.48 -9.16
C PHE A 163 10.33 12.66 -10.13
N ASN A 164 9.48 11.79 -9.58
CA ASN A 164 8.54 11.03 -10.38
C ASN A 164 7.19 11.77 -10.59
N PRO A 165 6.32 11.29 -11.50
CA PRO A 165 5.00 11.89 -11.74
C PRO A 165 4.07 11.88 -10.51
N ALA A 166 4.26 10.96 -9.56
CA ALA A 166 3.45 10.94 -8.35
C ALA A 166 3.67 12.18 -7.49
N LEU A 167 4.92 12.63 -7.35
CA LEU A 167 5.23 13.84 -6.58
C LEU A 167 4.57 15.09 -7.19
N VAL A 168 4.55 15.20 -8.52
CA VAL A 168 3.85 16.25 -9.27
C VAL A 168 2.36 16.29 -8.89
N ARG A 169 1.70 15.12 -8.87
CA ARG A 169 0.29 14.99 -8.45
C ARG A 169 0.08 15.33 -6.97
N MET A 170 1.00 14.91 -6.10
CA MET A 170 0.93 15.17 -4.65
C MET A 170 1.06 16.66 -4.31
N LEU A 171 2.00 17.36 -4.96
CA LEU A 171 2.23 18.78 -4.73
C LEU A 171 1.26 19.66 -5.52
N GLY A 172 0.59 19.12 -6.55
CA GLY A 172 -0.37 19.87 -7.36
C GLY A 172 0.27 20.99 -8.18
N ARG A 173 1.55 20.83 -8.54
CA ARG A 173 2.34 21.79 -9.31
C ARG A 173 2.91 21.13 -10.55
N PRO A 174 2.99 21.83 -11.69
CA PRO A 174 3.53 21.24 -12.91
C PRO A 174 5.04 21.00 -12.78
N ALA A 175 5.55 19.98 -13.48
CA ALA A 175 6.95 19.55 -13.35
C ALA A 175 7.98 20.64 -13.69
N ASN A 176 7.66 21.53 -14.63
CA ASN A 176 8.52 22.65 -15.01
C ASN A 176 8.69 23.70 -13.90
N GLU A 177 7.70 23.85 -13.00
CA GLU A 177 7.81 24.71 -11.83
C GLU A 177 8.55 24.02 -10.68
N LEU A 178 8.38 22.70 -10.54
CA LEU A 178 9.02 21.94 -9.47
C LEU A 178 10.52 21.79 -9.66
N MET A 179 11.00 21.68 -10.90
CA MET A 179 12.42 21.55 -11.18
C MET A 179 13.19 22.79 -10.69
N GLY A 180 14.19 22.59 -9.82
CA GLY A 180 14.94 23.67 -9.18
C GLY A 180 14.21 24.41 -8.05
N MET A 181 12.94 24.10 -7.77
CA MET A 181 12.22 24.67 -6.63
C MET A 181 12.82 24.14 -5.32
N ASN A 182 13.04 25.04 -4.36
CA ASN A 182 13.49 24.65 -3.04
C ASN A 182 12.36 24.01 -2.23
N ASN A 183 12.65 22.91 -1.53
CA ASN A 183 11.64 22.17 -0.78
C ASN A 183 10.90 23.03 0.27
N ARG A 184 11.54 24.06 0.83
CA ARG A 184 10.95 24.93 1.86
C ARG A 184 9.78 25.77 1.36
N VAL A 185 9.59 25.92 0.05
CA VAL A 185 8.59 26.82 -0.56
C VAL A 185 7.15 26.35 -0.32
N TYR A 186 6.92 25.05 -0.21
CA TYR A 186 5.57 24.46 -0.08
C TYR A 186 5.27 23.91 1.33
N MET A 187 6.10 24.28 2.31
CA MET A 187 6.02 23.82 3.70
C MET A 187 5.67 24.97 4.64
N THR A 188 5.12 24.63 5.81
CA THR A 188 5.05 25.58 6.92
C THR A 188 6.46 25.90 7.44
N PRO A 189 6.68 27.07 8.08
CA PRO A 189 7.97 27.40 8.69
C PRO A 189 8.48 26.35 9.69
N GLU A 190 7.56 25.75 10.46
CA GLU A 190 7.83 24.70 11.43
C GLU A 190 8.28 23.42 10.73
N ALA A 191 7.57 22.99 9.68
CA ALA A 191 7.94 21.82 8.89
C ALA A 191 9.29 22.02 8.19
N ALA A 192 9.51 23.17 7.54
CA ALA A 192 10.77 23.49 6.87
C ALA A 192 11.97 23.45 7.84
N LYS A 193 11.77 23.86 9.10
CA LYS A 193 12.80 23.76 10.15
C LYS A 193 13.08 22.32 10.55
N ALA A 194 12.04 21.51 10.77
CA ALA A 194 12.19 20.10 11.14
C ALA A 194 12.95 19.32 10.05
N VAL A 195 12.63 19.58 8.79
CA VAL A 195 13.26 18.94 7.62
C VAL A 195 14.71 19.30 7.50
N PHE A 196 15.02 20.58 7.66
CA PHE A 196 16.39 21.05 7.65
C PHE A 196 17.21 20.36 8.75
N GLN A 197 16.64 20.14 9.94
CA GLN A 197 17.30 19.40 11.00
C GLN A 197 17.52 17.92 10.63
N THR A 198 16.50 17.27 10.05
CA THR A 198 16.62 15.88 9.57
C THR A 198 17.69 15.76 8.48
N PHE A 199 17.66 16.63 7.46
CA PHE A 199 18.63 16.62 6.37
C PHE A 199 20.05 16.85 6.88
N ASN A 200 20.25 17.80 7.80
CA ASN A 200 21.56 18.00 8.44
C ASN A 200 22.04 16.81 9.24
N ARG A 201 21.13 16.12 9.95
CA ARG A 201 21.47 14.89 10.68
C ARG A 201 21.94 13.82 9.69
N VAL A 202 21.15 13.54 8.66
CA VAL A 202 21.49 12.55 7.62
C VAL A 202 22.79 12.92 6.91
N PHE A 203 23.03 14.20 6.64
CA PHE A 203 24.27 14.70 6.04
C PHE A 203 25.51 14.42 6.91
N ARG A 204 25.40 14.68 8.22
CA ARG A 204 26.52 14.52 9.16
C ARG A 204 26.78 13.07 9.54
N THR A 205 25.75 12.26 9.71
CA THR A 205 25.88 10.88 10.20
C THR A 205 25.96 9.86 9.07
N GLY A 206 25.43 10.18 7.89
CA GLY A 206 25.24 9.23 6.79
C GLY A 206 24.15 8.18 7.06
N ILE A 207 23.48 8.22 8.20
CA ILE A 207 22.42 7.28 8.58
C ILE A 207 21.10 7.80 7.96
N PRO A 208 20.40 7.00 7.13
CA PRO A 208 19.11 7.39 6.57
C PRO A 208 18.04 7.58 7.63
N GLU A 209 17.12 8.52 7.39
CA GLU A 209 15.89 8.64 8.17
C GLU A 209 14.77 7.92 7.42
N GLN A 210 14.13 6.93 8.06
CA GLN A 210 13.20 6.03 7.37
C GLN A 210 11.75 6.50 7.43
N SER A 211 11.35 7.24 8.45
CA SER A 211 9.99 7.77 8.57
C SER A 211 9.98 8.95 9.52
N PHE A 212 9.58 10.11 8.99
CA PHE A 212 9.15 11.24 9.80
C PHE A 212 7.95 11.92 9.14
N ASP A 213 7.05 12.43 9.98
CA ASP A 213 5.83 13.07 9.53
C ASP A 213 6.04 14.57 9.36
N TRP A 214 5.49 15.13 8.27
CA TRP A 214 5.36 16.57 8.11
C TRP A 214 4.05 16.95 7.44
N GLU A 215 3.77 18.24 7.49
CA GLU A 215 2.62 18.85 6.84
C GLU A 215 3.09 19.70 5.66
N TRP A 216 2.39 19.62 4.54
CA TRP A 216 2.60 20.50 3.40
C TRP A 216 1.30 21.17 2.97
N ILE A 217 1.46 22.33 2.33
CA ILE A 217 0.35 23.14 1.85
C ILE A 217 0.35 23.08 0.33
N ARG A 218 -0.74 22.56 -0.24
CA ARG A 218 -0.94 22.58 -1.69
C ARG A 218 -1.29 24.00 -2.19
N PRO A 219 -1.10 24.29 -3.49
CA PRO A 219 -1.49 25.58 -4.07
C PRO A 219 -2.97 25.94 -3.89
N ASP A 220 -3.84 24.94 -3.74
CA ASP A 220 -5.27 25.10 -3.44
C ASP A 220 -5.57 25.45 -1.97
N GLY A 221 -4.54 25.56 -1.12
CA GLY A 221 -4.64 25.81 0.32
C GLY A 221 -4.92 24.56 1.15
N ALA A 222 -5.03 23.37 0.55
CA ALA A 222 -5.28 22.15 1.30
C ALA A 222 -4.05 21.72 2.10
N HIS A 223 -4.27 21.47 3.39
CA HIS A 223 -3.30 20.87 4.30
C HIS A 223 -3.25 19.35 4.07
N ARG A 224 -2.04 18.83 3.87
CA ARG A 224 -1.76 17.42 3.61
C ARG A 224 -0.67 16.93 4.54
N PHE A 225 -0.74 15.66 4.91
CA PHE A 225 0.23 14.99 5.76
C PHE A 225 1.06 14.01 4.94
N ALA A 226 2.38 14.05 5.09
CA ALA A 226 3.26 13.04 4.51
C ALA A 226 4.06 12.32 5.56
N GLU A 227 4.30 11.04 5.26
CA GLU A 227 5.38 10.26 5.81
C GLU A 227 6.54 10.30 4.82
N VAL A 228 7.74 10.67 5.28
CA VAL A 228 8.91 10.88 4.42
C VAL A 228 10.09 10.04 4.88
N SER A 229 10.76 9.44 3.91
CA SER A 229 12.11 8.89 4.06
C SER A 229 13.12 9.77 3.35
N VAL A 230 14.35 9.83 3.89
CA VAL A 230 15.45 10.56 3.27
C VAL A 230 16.77 9.84 3.49
N SER A 231 17.57 9.78 2.42
CA SER A 231 18.91 9.21 2.38
C SER A 231 19.85 10.09 1.55
N LEU A 232 21.16 9.90 1.72
CA LEU A 232 22.14 10.62 0.92
C LEU A 232 22.14 10.14 -0.54
N LEU A 233 22.18 11.10 -1.46
CA LEU A 233 22.53 10.87 -2.86
C LEU A 233 24.03 11.12 -3.02
N LYS A 234 24.78 10.07 -3.39
CA LYS A 234 26.24 10.11 -3.53
C LYS A 234 26.64 9.83 -4.98
N ALA A 235 27.68 10.52 -5.44
CA ALA A 235 28.36 10.22 -6.69
C ALA A 235 29.18 8.92 -6.60
N VAL A 236 29.69 8.47 -7.74
CA VAL A 236 30.56 7.27 -7.85
C VAL A 236 31.84 7.41 -7.02
N ASP A 237 32.36 8.63 -6.87
CA ASP A 237 33.54 8.94 -6.06
C ASP A 237 33.24 9.02 -4.54
N GLY A 238 31.98 8.82 -4.14
CA GLY A 238 31.53 8.88 -2.75
C GLY A 238 31.21 10.30 -2.24
N SER A 239 31.38 11.34 -3.06
CA SER A 239 30.98 12.71 -2.71
C SER A 239 29.47 12.83 -2.62
N VAL A 240 28.99 13.65 -1.67
CA VAL A 240 27.55 13.88 -1.47
C VAL A 240 27.06 14.90 -2.49
N GLN A 241 26.16 14.49 -3.38
CA GLN A 241 25.52 15.36 -4.37
C GLN A 241 24.21 15.99 -3.85
N GLY A 242 23.59 15.34 -2.85
CA GLY A 242 22.35 15.83 -2.27
C GLY A 242 21.62 14.74 -1.48
N PHE A 243 20.29 14.76 -1.58
CA PHE A 243 19.41 13.84 -0.86
C PHE A 243 18.40 13.23 -1.81
N ARG A 244 17.98 12.00 -1.50
CA ARG A 244 16.88 11.31 -2.18
C ARG A 244 15.94 10.67 -1.18
N GLY A 245 14.69 10.52 -1.56
CA GLY A 245 13.70 9.97 -0.65
C GLY A 245 12.37 9.62 -1.30
N ILE A 246 11.49 9.06 -0.47
CA ILE A 246 10.12 8.73 -0.81
C ILE A 246 9.20 9.52 0.11
N ILE A 247 8.13 10.07 -0.47
CA ILE A 247 7.06 10.81 0.20
C ILE A 247 5.77 10.03 -0.01
N ARG A 248 5.11 9.65 1.08
CA ARG A 248 3.80 9.00 1.07
C ARG A 248 2.75 9.93 1.63
N ASP A 249 1.66 10.14 0.91
CA ASP A 249 0.50 10.90 1.41
C ASP A 249 -0.26 10.03 2.43
N ILE A 250 -0.29 10.46 3.68
CA ILE A 250 -0.99 9.78 4.80
C ILE A 250 -2.21 10.57 5.26
N THR A 251 -2.66 11.55 4.47
CA THR A 251 -3.76 12.45 4.83
C THR A 251 -5.06 11.69 5.07
N GLU A 252 -5.42 10.76 4.17
CA GLU A 252 -6.64 9.98 4.30
C GLU A 252 -6.60 9.09 5.54
N ARG A 253 -5.47 8.42 5.78
CA ARG A 253 -5.24 7.62 6.98
C ARG A 253 -5.46 8.45 8.25
N LYS A 254 -4.82 9.62 8.35
CA LYS A 254 -4.99 10.51 9.52
C LYS A 254 -6.42 11.02 9.68
N ARG A 255 -7.12 11.35 8.58
CA ARG A 255 -8.52 11.79 8.64
C ARG A 255 -9.44 10.68 9.15
N VAL A 256 -9.24 9.45 8.71
CA VAL A 256 -10.01 8.29 9.18
C VAL A 256 -9.73 8.03 10.66
N GLU A 257 -8.47 8.04 11.07
CA GLU A 257 -8.07 7.87 12.48
C GLU A 257 -8.68 8.96 13.37
N GLU A 258 -8.63 10.22 12.94
CA GLU A 258 -9.19 11.34 13.69
C GLU A 258 -10.72 11.30 13.74
N ALA A 259 -11.40 10.95 12.64
CA ALA A 259 -12.84 10.77 12.63
C ALA A 259 -13.29 9.62 13.54
N LEU A 260 -12.54 8.50 13.54
CA LEU A 260 -12.81 7.38 14.43
C LEU A 260 -12.61 7.76 15.89
N ARG A 261 -11.51 8.47 16.20
CA ARG A 261 -11.25 9.00 17.55
C ARG A 261 -12.38 9.93 18.00
N HIS A 262 -12.75 10.90 17.18
CA HIS A 262 -13.83 11.84 17.48
C HIS A 262 -15.17 11.13 17.69
N SER A 263 -15.51 10.16 16.84
CA SER A 263 -16.73 9.35 17.00
C SER A 263 -16.72 8.56 18.31
N ARG A 264 -15.58 7.97 18.67
CA ARG A 264 -15.43 7.23 19.93
C ARG A 264 -15.56 8.15 21.14
N ASP A 265 -14.92 9.30 21.11
CA ASP A 265 -14.98 10.29 22.19
C ASP A 265 -16.40 10.82 22.38
N LEU A 266 -17.09 11.16 21.27
CA LEU A 266 -18.48 11.60 21.30
C LEU A 266 -19.43 10.51 21.85
N LEU A 267 -19.25 9.25 21.44
CA LEU A 267 -20.04 8.13 21.96
C LEU A 267 -19.84 7.94 23.47
N ASN A 268 -18.59 7.96 23.93
CA ASN A 268 -18.24 7.86 25.35
C ASN A 268 -18.83 9.02 26.17
N GLN A 269 -18.76 10.25 25.66
CA GLN A 269 -19.35 11.42 26.31
C GLN A 269 -20.87 11.33 26.37
N THR A 270 -21.52 10.89 25.28
CA THR A 270 -22.97 10.73 25.20
C THR A 270 -23.48 9.69 26.20
N GLN A 271 -22.81 8.53 26.30
CA GLN A 271 -23.15 7.50 27.30
C GLN A 271 -23.05 8.04 28.73
N ARG A 272 -21.97 8.79 29.04
CA ARG A 272 -21.78 9.41 30.36
C ARG A 272 -22.84 10.47 30.67
N LEU A 273 -23.21 11.31 29.72
CA LEU A 273 -24.25 12.33 29.90
C LEU A 273 -25.63 11.70 30.09
N ALA A 274 -25.94 10.64 29.34
CA ALA A 274 -27.22 9.95 29.43
C ALA A 274 -27.34 9.05 30.69
N LYS A 275 -26.23 8.82 31.42
CA LYS A 275 -26.16 7.87 32.55
C LYS A 275 -26.67 6.47 32.17
N ILE A 276 -26.34 6.05 30.96
CA ILE A 276 -26.71 4.73 30.43
C ILE A 276 -25.48 3.84 30.49
N GLY A 277 -25.54 2.79 31.31
CA GLY A 277 -24.56 1.72 31.31
C GLY A 277 -24.79 0.80 30.12
N GLY A 278 -23.72 0.44 29.41
CA GLY A 278 -23.69 -0.65 28.43
C GLY A 278 -22.99 -1.89 28.99
N TRP A 279 -23.45 -3.05 28.57
CA TRP A 279 -22.82 -4.34 28.84
C TRP A 279 -22.94 -5.27 27.62
N GLU A 280 -21.96 -6.16 27.48
CA GLU A 280 -21.91 -7.15 26.40
C GLU A 280 -21.43 -8.48 26.97
N TRP A 281 -22.11 -9.55 26.57
CA TRP A 281 -21.73 -10.92 26.81
C TRP A 281 -21.33 -11.59 25.49
N ASP A 282 -20.06 -11.97 25.37
CA ASP A 282 -19.59 -12.79 24.25
C ASP A 282 -19.98 -14.25 24.50
N VAL A 283 -20.82 -14.81 23.62
CA VAL A 283 -21.32 -16.18 23.77
C VAL A 283 -20.23 -17.21 23.44
N VAL A 284 -19.26 -16.86 22.61
CA VAL A 284 -18.18 -17.76 22.18
C VAL A 284 -17.06 -17.80 23.21
N GLU A 285 -16.58 -16.64 23.63
CA GLU A 285 -15.49 -16.49 24.60
C GLU A 285 -15.96 -16.61 26.05
N GLN A 286 -17.28 -16.54 26.29
CA GLN A 286 -17.89 -16.55 27.62
C GLN A 286 -17.34 -15.41 28.50
N THR A 287 -17.16 -14.23 27.90
CA THR A 287 -16.61 -13.05 28.56
C THR A 287 -17.65 -11.94 28.67
N MET A 288 -17.57 -11.15 29.75
CA MET A 288 -18.46 -10.02 30.00
C MET A 288 -17.67 -8.71 29.92
N THR A 289 -18.16 -7.76 29.13
CA THR A 289 -17.61 -6.42 28.99
C THR A 289 -18.60 -5.38 29.51
N TRP A 290 -18.15 -4.48 30.38
CA TRP A 290 -18.97 -3.40 30.95
C TRP A 290 -18.39 -2.03 30.62
N THR A 291 -19.26 -1.08 30.36
CA THR A 291 -18.89 0.35 30.33
C THR A 291 -18.66 0.89 31.74
N ASP A 292 -17.93 2.01 31.86
CA ASP A 292 -17.71 2.74 33.12
C ASP A 292 -19.01 3.02 33.88
N GLU A 293 -20.09 3.33 33.17
CA GLU A 293 -21.37 3.68 33.79
C GLU A 293 -22.08 2.45 34.38
N THR A 294 -21.91 1.27 33.77
CA THR A 294 -22.40 0.00 34.35
C THR A 294 -21.70 -0.30 35.67
N TYR A 295 -20.38 -0.06 35.76
CA TYR A 295 -19.65 -0.17 37.02
C TYR A 295 -20.20 0.80 38.08
N ARG A 296 -20.46 2.05 37.70
CA ARG A 296 -21.05 3.07 38.60
C ARG A 296 -22.45 2.71 39.10
N ILE A 297 -23.33 2.24 38.22
CA ILE A 297 -24.69 1.84 38.57
C ILE A 297 -24.66 0.67 39.56
N HIS A 298 -23.77 -0.30 39.37
CA HIS A 298 -23.63 -1.43 40.31
C HIS A 298 -22.84 -1.08 41.57
N GLY A 299 -22.12 0.05 41.60
CA GLY A 299 -21.29 0.50 42.73
C GLY A 299 -19.89 -0.14 42.78
N PHE A 300 -19.42 -0.75 41.70
CA PHE A 300 -18.07 -1.34 41.63
C PHE A 300 -16.99 -0.29 41.39
N SER A 301 -15.82 -0.50 41.99
CA SER A 301 -14.61 0.23 41.60
C SER A 301 -13.95 -0.47 40.40
N PRO A 302 -13.73 0.21 39.26
CA PRO A 302 -13.01 -0.39 38.14
C PRO A 302 -11.64 -0.92 38.58
N GLY A 303 -11.34 -2.18 38.27
CA GLY A 303 -10.07 -2.84 38.63
C GLY A 303 -10.03 -3.54 39.99
N GLU A 304 -11.09 -3.45 40.80
CA GLU A 304 -11.20 -4.22 42.07
C GLU A 304 -11.30 -5.73 41.82
N VAL A 305 -12.07 -6.11 40.78
CA VAL A 305 -12.20 -7.48 40.31
C VAL A 305 -11.91 -7.48 38.81
N ALA A 306 -11.23 -8.52 38.30
CA ALA A 306 -10.98 -8.66 36.88
C ALA A 306 -12.30 -8.67 36.09
N ALA A 307 -12.41 -7.81 35.08
CA ALA A 307 -13.60 -7.69 34.26
C ALA A 307 -13.95 -9.05 33.62
N GLY A 308 -15.20 -9.45 33.77
CA GLY A 308 -15.71 -10.72 33.23
C GLY A 308 -15.25 -11.98 33.95
N SER A 309 -14.55 -11.88 35.08
CA SER A 309 -14.21 -13.07 35.89
C SER A 309 -15.47 -13.72 36.49
N PRO A 310 -15.41 -15.01 36.88
CA PRO A 310 -16.52 -15.66 37.60
C PRO A 310 -16.95 -14.90 38.85
N GLU A 311 -15.99 -14.34 39.60
CA GLU A 311 -16.26 -13.52 40.78
C GLU A 311 -16.99 -12.21 40.42
N HIS A 312 -16.60 -11.55 39.32
CA HIS A 312 -17.26 -10.33 38.84
C HIS A 312 -18.73 -10.61 38.50
N ILE A 313 -18.99 -11.71 37.80
CA ILE A 313 -20.34 -12.14 37.43
C ILE A 313 -21.15 -12.52 38.66
N GLU A 314 -20.58 -13.26 39.60
CA GLU A 314 -21.25 -13.67 40.84
C GLU A 314 -21.65 -12.46 41.69
N ARG A 315 -20.74 -11.51 41.89
CA ARG A 315 -21.03 -10.27 42.64
C ARG A 315 -22.08 -9.42 41.95
N SER A 316 -22.07 -9.35 40.61
CA SER A 316 -23.15 -8.70 39.85
C SER A 316 -24.50 -9.39 40.09
N LEU A 317 -24.56 -10.72 40.00
CA LEU A 317 -25.79 -11.49 40.24
C LEU A 317 -26.29 -11.36 41.68
N ALA A 318 -25.39 -11.18 42.64
CA ALA A 318 -25.73 -10.97 44.04
C ALA A 318 -26.45 -9.63 44.30
N CYS A 319 -26.28 -8.64 43.42
CA CYS A 319 -26.99 -7.35 43.49
C CYS A 319 -28.51 -7.47 43.29
N TYR A 320 -28.95 -8.52 42.59
CA TYR A 320 -30.37 -8.79 42.36
C TYR A 320 -30.98 -9.54 43.55
N ASP A 321 -32.25 -9.27 43.82
CA ASP A 321 -33.01 -9.96 44.86
C ASP A 321 -33.09 -11.46 44.55
N PRO A 322 -32.95 -12.37 45.55
CA PRO A 322 -33.05 -13.81 45.33
C PRO A 322 -34.28 -14.25 44.54
N ASP A 323 -35.42 -13.58 44.72
CA ASP A 323 -36.67 -13.91 44.03
C ASP A 323 -36.67 -13.46 42.55
N ASP A 324 -35.89 -12.43 42.20
CA ASP A 324 -35.79 -11.89 40.83
C ASP A 324 -34.76 -12.64 39.97
N ARG A 325 -33.73 -13.25 40.59
CA ARG A 325 -32.63 -13.94 39.88
C ARG A 325 -33.10 -15.02 38.89
N PRO A 326 -34.06 -15.91 39.21
CA PRO A 326 -34.53 -16.92 38.26
C PRO A 326 -35.19 -16.30 37.02
N VAL A 327 -35.92 -15.20 37.20
CA VAL A 327 -36.63 -14.50 36.11
C VAL A 327 -35.62 -13.87 35.16
N ILE A 328 -34.62 -13.17 35.70
CA ILE A 328 -33.56 -12.51 34.93
C ILE A 328 -32.71 -13.55 34.19
N LYS A 329 -32.31 -14.63 34.87
CA LYS A 329 -31.54 -15.71 34.26
C LYS A 329 -32.29 -16.34 33.09
N ALA A 330 -33.59 -16.61 33.25
CA ALA A 330 -34.41 -17.17 32.18
C ALA A 330 -34.56 -16.20 30.99
N ALA A 331 -34.73 -14.90 31.25
CA ALA A 331 -34.77 -13.89 30.19
C ALA A 331 -33.45 -13.80 29.42
N PHE A 332 -32.31 -13.80 30.14
CA PHE A 332 -30.99 -13.82 29.54
C PHE A 332 -30.75 -15.08 28.69
N GLN A 333 -31.12 -16.27 29.20
CA GLN A 333 -30.99 -17.52 28.46
C GLN A 333 -31.82 -17.52 27.17
N ARG A 334 -33.08 -17.08 27.21
CA ARG A 334 -33.89 -16.94 25.99
C ARG A 334 -33.28 -15.95 25.00
N CYS A 335 -32.64 -14.89 25.47
CA CYS A 335 -31.93 -13.96 24.60
C CYS A 335 -30.68 -14.60 23.95
N ALA A 336 -29.86 -15.30 24.74
CA ALA A 336 -28.61 -15.90 24.28
C ALA A 336 -28.80 -17.14 23.39
N GLU A 337 -29.84 -17.95 23.66
CA GLU A 337 -30.05 -19.24 23.01
C GLU A 337 -31.12 -19.16 21.91
N GLU A 338 -32.23 -18.47 22.17
CA GLU A 338 -33.39 -18.40 21.26
C GLU A 338 -33.43 -17.09 20.46
N GLY A 339 -32.66 -16.08 20.88
CA GLY A 339 -32.61 -14.77 20.24
C GLY A 339 -33.82 -13.89 20.57
N GLN A 340 -34.45 -14.09 21.72
CA GLN A 340 -35.57 -13.27 22.18
C GLN A 340 -35.06 -12.08 23.02
N PRO A 341 -35.23 -10.81 22.58
CA PRO A 341 -34.84 -9.66 23.37
C PRO A 341 -35.73 -9.50 24.61
N TYR A 342 -35.24 -8.79 25.63
CA TYR A 342 -36.01 -8.46 26.83
C TYR A 342 -35.84 -7.00 27.24
N ASP A 343 -36.89 -6.46 27.88
CA ASP A 343 -36.91 -5.16 28.56
C ASP A 343 -37.54 -5.39 29.93
N MET A 344 -36.77 -5.16 30.99
CA MET A 344 -37.17 -5.48 32.35
C MET A 344 -36.78 -4.35 33.30
N ALA A 345 -37.63 -4.12 34.31
CA ALA A 345 -37.37 -3.17 35.38
C ALA A 345 -37.61 -3.81 36.74
N PHE A 346 -36.64 -3.70 37.64
CA PHE A 346 -36.69 -4.31 38.97
C PHE A 346 -35.70 -3.60 39.93
N PRO A 347 -35.83 -3.84 41.25
CA PRO A 347 -34.90 -3.30 42.24
C PRO A 347 -33.50 -3.94 42.12
N LEU A 348 -32.46 -3.13 42.32
CA LEU A 348 -31.08 -3.56 42.41
C LEU A 348 -30.50 -3.06 43.73
N THR A 349 -29.80 -3.93 44.46
CA THR A 349 -28.91 -3.53 45.57
C THR A 349 -27.50 -3.45 45.02
N THR A 350 -26.95 -2.25 44.94
CA THR A 350 -25.54 -2.06 44.55
C THR A 350 -24.59 -2.77 45.53
N VAL A 351 -23.35 -3.02 45.12
CA VAL A 351 -22.35 -3.68 46.00
C VAL A 351 -22.02 -2.84 47.24
N ASP A 352 -22.21 -1.52 47.18
CA ASP A 352 -22.07 -0.60 48.31
C ASP A 352 -23.34 -0.47 49.19
N GLY A 353 -24.39 -1.26 48.89
CA GLY A 353 -25.59 -1.39 49.71
C GLY A 353 -26.73 -0.42 49.41
N ARG A 354 -26.61 0.44 48.39
CA ARG A 354 -27.69 1.33 47.95
C ARG A 354 -28.78 0.55 47.22
N ARG A 355 -30.04 0.84 47.53
CA ARG A 355 -31.20 0.29 46.79
C ARG A 355 -31.62 1.27 45.71
N ILE A 356 -31.57 0.83 44.46
CA ILE A 356 -31.98 1.58 43.28
C ILE A 356 -32.99 0.77 42.46
N TRP A 357 -33.74 1.42 41.58
CA TRP A 357 -34.51 0.76 40.53
C TRP A 357 -33.73 0.85 39.24
N ILE A 358 -33.58 -0.27 38.53
CA ILE A 358 -32.97 -0.27 37.20
C ILE A 358 -33.97 -0.66 36.14
N GLN A 359 -33.71 -0.22 34.91
CA GLN A 359 -34.26 -0.79 33.68
C GLN A 359 -33.10 -1.35 32.86
N THR A 360 -33.26 -2.57 32.36
CA THR A 360 -32.28 -3.24 31.49
C THR A 360 -32.97 -3.74 30.23
N VAL A 361 -32.40 -3.39 29.07
CA VAL A 361 -32.85 -3.85 27.76
C VAL A 361 -31.71 -4.60 27.10
N ALA A 362 -31.98 -5.77 26.53
CA ALA A 362 -30.97 -6.57 25.85
C ALA A 362 -31.44 -7.14 24.51
N TYR A 363 -30.51 -7.26 23.58
CA TYR A 363 -30.71 -7.81 22.24
C TYR A 363 -29.59 -8.80 21.87
N PRO A 364 -29.91 -9.86 21.11
CA PRO A 364 -28.91 -10.77 20.58
C PRO A 364 -28.20 -10.18 19.36
N VAL A 365 -26.88 -10.36 19.28
CA VAL A 365 -26.07 -10.07 18.09
C VAL A 365 -25.88 -11.36 17.31
N LYS A 366 -26.27 -11.36 16.03
CA LYS A 366 -26.17 -12.53 15.16
C LYS A 366 -25.08 -12.35 14.10
N HIS A 367 -24.28 -13.39 13.90
CA HIS A 367 -23.34 -13.51 12.79
C HIS A 367 -23.58 -14.85 12.07
N ASN A 368 -23.79 -14.83 10.75
CA ASN A 368 -24.13 -16.02 9.95
C ASN A 368 -25.29 -16.85 10.54
N ASN A 369 -26.36 -16.17 10.98
CA ASN A 369 -27.55 -16.76 11.60
C ASN A 369 -27.29 -17.54 12.92
N ARG A 370 -26.12 -17.34 13.55
CA ARG A 370 -25.80 -17.82 14.90
C ARG A 370 -25.69 -16.64 15.84
N ILE A 371 -26.16 -16.79 17.07
CA ILE A 371 -26.00 -15.78 18.12
C ILE A 371 -24.54 -15.83 18.59
N VAL A 372 -23.85 -14.69 18.51
CA VAL A 372 -22.43 -14.57 18.89
C VAL A 372 -22.22 -13.72 20.13
N ALA A 373 -23.14 -12.80 20.42
CA ALA A 373 -23.11 -11.99 21.62
C ALA A 373 -24.51 -11.59 22.07
N VAL A 374 -24.64 -11.16 23.32
CA VAL A 374 -25.81 -10.45 23.86
C VAL A 374 -25.35 -9.08 24.31
N ILE A 375 -25.94 -8.03 23.75
CA ILE A 375 -25.64 -6.65 24.15
C ILE A 375 -26.85 -6.07 24.86
N GLY A 376 -26.61 -5.25 25.88
CA GLY A 376 -27.69 -4.57 26.57
C GLY A 376 -27.25 -3.28 27.23
N ASN A 377 -28.27 -2.56 27.71
CA ASN A 377 -28.07 -1.38 28.54
C ASN A 377 -28.63 -1.60 29.95
N ILE A 378 -28.22 -0.73 30.86
CA ILE A 378 -28.74 -0.63 32.22
C ILE A 378 -28.84 0.84 32.57
N VAL A 379 -29.99 1.24 33.10
CA VAL A 379 -30.30 2.63 33.47
C VAL A 379 -30.86 2.66 34.88
N ASP A 380 -30.35 3.54 35.73
CA ASP A 380 -30.98 3.85 37.02
C ASP A 380 -32.24 4.70 36.78
N ILE A 381 -33.39 4.11 37.09
CA ILE A 381 -34.71 4.72 36.94
C ILE A 381 -35.33 5.09 38.30
N THR A 382 -34.53 5.16 39.37
CA THR A 382 -35.00 5.44 40.74
C THR A 382 -35.71 6.79 40.83
N GLU A 383 -35.15 7.84 40.23
CA GLU A 383 -35.78 9.16 40.20
C GLU A 383 -37.13 9.12 39.46
N ARG A 384 -37.18 8.41 38.32
CA ARG A 384 -38.41 8.20 37.55
C ARG A 384 -39.47 7.49 38.39
N LYS A 385 -39.10 6.41 39.09
CA LYS A 385 -40.01 5.64 39.96
C LYS A 385 -40.54 6.46 41.13
N ARG A 386 -39.69 7.26 41.79
CA ARG A 386 -40.11 8.18 42.87
C ARG A 386 -41.08 9.25 42.37
N ALA A 387 -40.86 9.78 41.17
CA ALA A 387 -41.76 10.74 40.56
C ALA A 387 -43.12 10.11 40.20
N GLU A 388 -43.13 8.92 39.59
CA GLU A 388 -44.34 8.15 39.30
C GLU A 388 -45.17 7.88 40.56
N GLU A 389 -44.53 7.44 41.64
CA GLU A 389 -45.19 7.17 42.91
C GLU A 389 -45.74 8.45 43.57
N SER A 390 -44.97 9.54 43.57
CA SER A 390 -45.41 10.83 44.09
C SER A 390 -46.64 11.35 43.36
N LEU A 391 -46.66 11.23 42.02
CA LEU A 391 -47.83 11.58 41.20
C LEU A 391 -49.02 10.68 41.52
N ARG A 392 -48.81 9.37 41.67
CA ARG A 392 -49.87 8.42 42.00
C ARG A 392 -50.50 8.73 43.36
N VAL A 393 -49.69 9.03 44.37
CA VAL A 393 -50.15 9.43 45.71
C VAL A 393 -50.91 10.75 45.65
N LEU A 394 -50.41 11.73 44.88
CA LEU A 394 -51.08 13.02 44.71
C LEU A 394 -52.45 12.86 44.02
N SER A 395 -52.52 12.06 42.96
CA SER A 395 -53.75 11.76 42.22
C SER A 395 -54.79 11.08 43.12
N ALA A 396 -54.38 10.03 43.85
CA ALA A 396 -55.28 9.33 44.77
C ALA A 396 -55.80 10.26 45.89
N ARG A 397 -54.96 11.19 46.37
CA ARG A 397 -55.37 12.19 47.37
C ARG A 397 -56.37 13.19 46.79
N GLN A 398 -56.21 13.62 45.53
CA GLN A 398 -57.17 14.50 44.86
C GLN A 398 -58.52 13.81 44.64
N GLU A 399 -58.52 12.56 44.15
CA GLU A 399 -59.74 11.78 43.96
C GLU A 399 -60.49 11.56 45.29
N SER A 400 -59.76 11.23 46.37
CA SER A 400 -60.37 11.09 47.70
C SER A 400 -60.94 12.39 48.25
N LEU A 401 -60.34 13.55 47.95
CA LEU A 401 -60.87 14.86 48.36
C LEU A 401 -62.13 15.22 47.57
N LEU A 402 -62.14 14.98 46.26
CA LEU A 402 -63.30 15.25 45.39
C LEU A 402 -64.49 14.34 45.74
N GLY A 403 -64.25 13.07 46.06
CA GLY A 403 -65.30 12.14 46.50
C GLY A 403 -65.85 12.40 47.92
N ALA A 404 -65.16 13.24 48.71
CA ALA A 404 -65.59 13.64 50.06
C ALA A 404 -66.34 14.98 50.09
N ILE A 405 -66.49 15.67 48.94
CA ILE A 405 -67.38 16.82 48.82
C ILE A 405 -68.81 16.26 48.71
N PRO A 406 -69.71 16.51 49.67
CA PRO A 406 -71.09 16.07 49.53
C PRO A 406 -71.69 16.72 48.29
N ASP A 407 -72.46 15.96 47.50
CA ASP A 407 -73.27 16.49 46.41
C ASP A 407 -74.07 17.70 46.96
N ILE A 408 -73.64 18.90 46.61
CA ILE A 408 -74.46 20.09 46.80
C ILE A 408 -75.56 19.95 45.76
N VAL A 409 -76.66 19.32 46.16
CA VAL A 409 -77.95 19.46 45.47
C VAL A 409 -78.29 20.94 45.52
N MET A 410 -77.93 21.68 44.47
CA MET A 410 -78.53 22.97 44.21
C MET A 410 -79.99 22.72 43.82
N ASP A 411 -80.86 22.67 44.83
CA ASP A 411 -82.29 22.86 44.62
C ASP A 411 -82.50 24.33 44.25
N SER A 412 -82.54 24.61 42.95
CA SER A 412 -82.99 25.88 42.42
C SER A 412 -84.51 25.84 42.30
N SER A 413 -85.19 26.05 43.41
CA SER A 413 -86.59 26.45 43.43
C SER A 413 -86.73 27.76 44.19
N LEU A 414 -86.68 28.87 43.44
CA LEU A 414 -87.17 30.19 43.85
C LEU A 414 -87.78 30.88 42.62
N ASP A 415 -89.12 30.97 42.70
CA ASP A 415 -90.10 31.85 42.02
C ASP A 415 -90.21 31.94 40.49
#